data_AF-A0AAU4C9C9-F1
#
_entry.id   AF-A0AAU4C9C9-F1
#
_cell.length_a   1.000
_cell.length_b   1.000
_cell.length_c   1.000
_cell.angle_alpha   90.00
_cell.angle_beta   90.00
_cell.angle_gamma   90.00
#
_symmetry.space_group_name_H-M   'P 1'
#
loop_
_entity.id
_entity.type
_entity.pdbx_description
1 polymer ?
#
loop_
_entity_poly.entity_id
_entity_poly.type
_entity_poly.pdbx_seq_one_letter_code
_entity_poly.pdbx_strand_id
1 'polypeptide(L)'
;MPRKPGPTPLPHYEPSDRALEALRAWQEAVAEEERLRHAARAALAADLKSDPDLPYASVAKHDRVPWTEMTLRGIGKEYGVQPRQPNKAKSTAD
;
A
#
# COMPACT_ATOMS: atom_id res chain seq x y z
N MET A 1 21.22 14.74 52.84
CA MET A 1 20.29 14.20 51.82
C MET A 1 21.08 13.27 50.90
N PRO A 2 20.65 12.02 50.67
CA PRO A 2 21.33 11.13 49.72
C PRO A 2 21.12 11.63 48.29
N ARG A 3 22.20 11.72 47.49
CA ARG A 3 22.13 12.12 46.08
C ARG A 3 21.41 11.04 45.28
N LYS A 4 20.48 11.43 44.40
CA LYS A 4 19.87 10.52 43.41
C LYS A 4 21.00 9.92 42.55
N PRO A 5 21.03 8.58 42.36
CA PRO A 5 21.91 7.98 41.37
C PRO A 5 21.62 8.60 39.99
N GLY A 6 22.67 8.95 39.25
CA GLY A 6 22.52 9.39 37.86
C GLY A 6 21.92 8.27 36.99
N PRO A 7 21.44 8.60 35.78
CA PRO A 7 20.89 7.60 34.87
C PRO A 7 21.92 6.50 34.61
N THR A 8 21.53 5.25 34.87
CA THR A 8 22.37 4.09 34.59
C THR A 8 22.49 3.93 33.07
N PRO A 9 23.71 3.85 32.50
CA PRO A 9 23.87 3.63 31.07
C PRO A 9 23.23 2.28 30.68
N LEU A 10 22.48 2.29 29.57
CA LEU A 10 21.89 1.06 29.04
C LEU A 10 23.00 0.10 28.56
N PRO A 11 22.82 -1.22 28.72
CA PRO A 11 23.77 -2.19 28.20
C PRO A 11 23.85 -2.11 26.67
N HIS A 12 25.05 -2.34 26.12
CA HIS A 12 25.25 -2.42 24.69
C HIS A 12 24.64 -3.71 24.15
N TYR A 13 23.78 -3.59 23.13
CA TYR A 13 23.14 -4.74 22.48
C TYR A 13 23.86 -5.08 21.19
N GLU A 14 24.25 -6.34 21.08
CA GLU A 14 24.74 -6.96 19.85
C GLU A 14 23.82 -8.14 19.51
N PRO A 15 23.13 -8.12 18.36
CA PRO A 15 22.27 -9.22 17.97
C PRO A 15 23.08 -10.51 17.77
N SER A 16 22.51 -11.65 18.16
CA SER A 16 23.08 -12.94 17.82
C SER A 16 22.98 -13.22 16.32
N ASP A 17 23.80 -14.13 15.79
CA ASP A 17 23.73 -14.54 14.38
C ASP A 17 22.34 -14.99 13.96
N ARG A 18 21.64 -15.72 14.83
CA ARG A 18 20.24 -16.15 14.59
C ARG A 18 19.29 -14.95 14.46
N ALA A 19 19.48 -13.92 15.28
CA ALA A 19 18.67 -12.71 15.21
C ALA A 19 18.99 -11.93 13.92
N LEU A 20 20.26 -11.80 13.54
CA LEU A 20 20.67 -11.16 12.29
C LEU A 20 20.10 -11.88 11.06
N GLU A 21 20.14 -13.21 11.04
CA GLU A 21 19.58 -14.02 9.96
C GLU A 21 18.06 -13.84 9.84
N ALA A 22 17.34 -13.92 10.96
CA ALA A 22 15.89 -13.71 10.97
C ALA A 22 15.50 -12.30 10.52
N LEU A 23 16.25 -11.27 10.95
CA LEU A 23 16.03 -9.88 10.53
C LEU A 23 16.29 -9.69 9.04
N ARG A 24 17.34 -10.32 8.49
CA ARG A 24 17.63 -10.27 7.06
C ARG A 24 16.53 -10.93 6.24
N ALA A 25 16.11 -12.14 6.61
CA ALA A 25 15.03 -12.85 5.92
C ALA A 25 13.71 -12.05 5.93
N TRP A 26 13.39 -11.41 7.06
CA TRP A 26 12.23 -10.53 7.14
C TRP A 26 12.36 -9.30 6.24
N GLN A 27 13.53 -8.64 6.22
CA GLN A 27 13.78 -7.49 5.34
C GLN A 27 13.65 -7.85 3.86
N GLU A 28 14.17 -9.01 3.46
CA GLU A 28 14.03 -9.53 2.09
C GLU A 28 12.56 -9.80 1.74
N ALA A 29 11.80 -10.42 2.64
CA ALA A 29 10.38 -10.66 2.44
C ALA A 29 9.56 -9.37 2.31
N VAL A 30 9.87 -8.34 3.12
CA VAL A 30 9.23 -7.02 3.03
C VAL A 30 9.57 -6.34 1.71
N ALA A 31 10.83 -6.42 1.25
CA ALA A 31 11.24 -5.85 -0.03
C ALA A 31 10.53 -6.53 -1.21
N GLU A 32 10.37 -7.85 -1.15
CA GLU A 32 9.66 -8.61 -2.18
C GLU A 32 8.15 -8.35 -2.16
N GLU A 33 7.53 -8.27 -0.98
CA GLU A 33 6.13 -7.87 -0.84
C GLU A 33 5.89 -6.50 -1.46
N GLU A 34 6.75 -5.51 -1.16
CA GLU A 34 6.63 -4.16 -1.71
C GLU A 34 6.69 -4.18 -3.24
N ARG A 35 7.62 -4.94 -3.82
CA ARG A 35 7.76 -5.13 -5.27
C ARG A 35 6.50 -5.74 -5.88
N LEU A 36 5.98 -6.82 -5.30
CA LEU A 36 4.78 -7.51 -5.77
C LEU A 36 3.53 -6.64 -5.65
N ARG A 37 3.43 -5.90 -4.55
CA ARG A 37 2.35 -4.95 -4.29
C ARG A 37 2.33 -3.84 -5.36
N HIS A 38 3.48 -3.31 -5.73
CA HIS A 38 3.60 -2.35 -6.85
C HIS A 38 3.22 -2.96 -8.20
N ALA A 39 3.64 -4.20 -8.47
CA ALA A 39 3.23 -4.90 -9.70
C ALA A 39 1.71 -5.10 -9.78
N ALA A 40 1.07 -5.50 -8.67
CA ALA A 40 -0.38 -5.65 -8.61
C ALA A 40 -1.11 -4.31 -8.79
N ARG A 41 -0.60 -3.22 -8.19
CA ARG A 41 -1.15 -1.87 -8.39
C ARG A 41 -1.05 -1.42 -9.85
N ALA A 42 0.09 -1.65 -10.48
CA ALA A 42 0.30 -1.32 -11.88
C ALA A 42 -0.66 -2.09 -12.79
N ALA A 43 -0.90 -3.38 -12.51
CA ALA A 43 -1.86 -4.21 -13.25
C ALA A 43 -3.30 -3.68 -13.11
N LEU A 44 -3.76 -3.40 -11.89
CA LEU A 44 -5.09 -2.82 -11.68
C LEU A 44 -5.24 -1.46 -12.36
N ALA A 45 -4.19 -0.63 -12.34
CA ALA A 45 -4.21 0.63 -13.06
C ALA A 45 -4.24 0.43 -14.59
N ALA A 46 -3.62 -0.62 -15.11
CA ALA A 46 -3.69 -0.97 -16.53
C ALA A 46 -5.12 -1.39 -16.93
N ASP A 47 -5.80 -2.19 -16.11
CA ASP A 47 -7.22 -2.56 -16.33
C ASP A 47 -8.11 -1.31 -16.34
N LEU A 48 -7.88 -0.38 -15.41
CA LEU A 48 -8.60 0.89 -15.34
C LEU A 48 -8.28 1.86 -16.48
N LYS A 49 -7.14 1.71 -17.14
CA LYS A 49 -6.78 2.48 -18.35
C LYS A 49 -7.41 1.90 -19.60
N SER A 50 -7.43 0.57 -19.70
CA SER A 50 -7.95 -0.13 -20.87
C SER A 50 -9.47 -0.05 -20.95
N ASP A 51 -10.14 0.07 -19.81
CA ASP A 51 -11.59 0.26 -19.73
C ASP A 51 -11.96 1.60 -19.04
N PRO A 52 -12.18 2.68 -19.82
CA PRO A 52 -12.63 3.98 -19.31
C PRO A 52 -14.00 3.97 -18.62
N ASP A 53 -14.82 2.95 -18.83
CA ASP A 53 -16.15 2.81 -18.23
C ASP A 53 -16.11 2.02 -16.92
N LEU A 54 -15.07 1.21 -16.66
CA LEU A 54 -14.88 0.40 -15.44
C LEU A 54 -14.71 1.22 -14.14
N PRO A 55 -15.73 1.39 -13.29
CA PRO A 55 -15.60 2.27 -12.13
C PRO A 55 -14.62 1.72 -11.10
N TYR A 56 -13.84 2.61 -10.46
CA TYR A 56 -12.98 2.26 -9.32
C TYR A 56 -13.75 1.49 -8.22
N ALA A 57 -15.01 1.87 -7.99
CA ALA A 57 -15.90 1.20 -7.04
C ALA A 57 -16.16 -0.27 -7.38
N SER A 58 -16.23 -0.61 -8.66
CA SER A 58 -16.45 -1.99 -9.11
C SER A 58 -15.21 -2.84 -8.88
N VAL A 59 -14.02 -2.30 -9.16
CA VAL A 59 -12.74 -2.98 -8.88
C VAL A 59 -12.56 -3.20 -7.37
N ALA A 60 -12.88 -2.21 -6.54
CA ALA A 60 -12.78 -2.30 -5.08
C ALA A 60 -13.73 -3.34 -4.44
N LYS A 61 -14.81 -3.72 -5.14
CA LYS A 61 -15.77 -4.74 -4.65
C LYS A 61 -15.29 -6.18 -4.91
N HIS A 62 -14.24 -6.37 -5.69
CA HIS A 62 -13.76 -7.70 -6.01
C HIS A 62 -12.99 -8.30 -4.82
N ASP A 63 -13.35 -9.53 -4.40
CA ASP A 63 -12.83 -10.15 -3.17
C ASP A 63 -11.29 -10.28 -3.10
N ARG A 64 -10.64 -10.34 -4.27
CA ARG A 64 -9.17 -10.43 -4.37
C ARG A 64 -8.46 -9.08 -4.40
N VAL A 65 -9.19 -7.97 -4.44
CA VAL A 65 -8.61 -6.62 -4.44
C VAL A 65 -8.59 -6.11 -3.00
N PRO A 66 -7.42 -5.99 -2.35
CA PRO A 66 -7.33 -5.64 -0.94
C PRO A 66 -7.44 -4.12 -0.69
N TRP A 67 -7.83 -3.34 -1.70
CA TRP A 67 -7.81 -1.88 -1.68
C TRP A 67 -9.20 -1.28 -1.79
N THR A 68 -9.44 -0.27 -0.97
CA THR A 68 -10.66 0.54 -1.05
C THR A 68 -10.68 1.34 -2.35
N GLU A 69 -11.87 1.82 -2.74
CA GLU A 69 -12.02 2.71 -3.89
C GLU A 69 -11.12 3.95 -3.79
N MET A 70 -11.01 4.55 -2.60
CA MET A 70 -10.15 5.71 -2.37
C MET A 70 -8.68 5.38 -2.61
N THR A 71 -8.22 4.21 -2.15
CA THR A 71 -6.86 3.74 -2.40
C THR A 71 -6.62 3.48 -3.88
N LEU A 72 -7.57 2.87 -4.59
CA LEU A 72 -7.49 2.64 -6.03
C LEU A 72 -7.46 3.96 -6.82
N ARG A 73 -8.17 5.02 -6.38
CA ARG A 73 -8.05 6.35 -6.99
C ARG A 73 -6.65 6.94 -6.82
N GLY A 74 -6.01 6.71 -5.67
CA GLY A 74 -4.61 7.08 -5.43
C GLY A 74 -3.66 6.33 -6.38
N ILE A 75 -3.82 5.01 -6.48
CA ILE A 75 -3.09 4.16 -7.43
C ILE A 75 -3.31 4.64 -8.87
N GLY A 76 -4.56 4.92 -9.24
CA GLY A 76 -4.89 5.43 -10.57
C GLY A 76 -4.13 6.71 -10.90
N LYS A 77 -3.99 7.63 -9.95
CA LYS A 77 -3.16 8.84 -10.12
C LYS A 77 -1.67 8.50 -10.26
N GLU A 78 -1.13 7.65 -9.39
CA GLU A 78 0.27 7.22 -9.39
C GLU A 78 0.68 6.63 -10.74
N TYR A 79 -0.18 5.78 -11.33
CA TYR A 79 0.09 5.11 -12.59
C TYR A 79 -0.49 5.83 -13.81
N GLY A 80 -1.09 7.02 -13.68
CA GLY A 80 -1.54 7.83 -14.83
C GLY A 80 -2.83 7.34 -15.51
N VAL A 81 -3.77 6.76 -14.76
CA VAL A 81 -5.15 6.56 -15.22
C VAL A 81 -5.79 7.94 -15.42
N GLN A 82 -6.37 8.17 -16.59
CA GLN A 82 -6.98 9.47 -16.90
C GLN A 82 -8.12 9.79 -15.92
N PRO A 83 -8.25 11.06 -15.47
CA PRO A 83 -9.38 11.49 -14.65
C PRO A 83 -10.69 11.19 -15.36
N ARG A 84 -11.51 10.34 -14.75
CA ARG A 84 -12.84 10.03 -15.28
C ARG A 84 -13.75 11.21 -14.98
N GLN A 85 -14.48 11.67 -15.99
CA GLN A 85 -15.62 12.56 -15.72
C GLN A 85 -16.55 11.77 -14.80
N PRO A 86 -16.99 12.32 -13.64
CA PRO A 86 -18.06 11.68 -12.89
C PRO A 86 -19.17 11.44 -13.89
N ASN A 87 -19.63 10.20 -14.01
CA ASN A 87 -20.79 9.87 -14.82
C ASN A 87 -21.80 10.97 -14.55
N LYS A 88 -22.04 11.86 -15.52
CA LYS A 88 -23.27 12.63 -15.54
C LYS A 88 -24.29 11.52 -15.58
N ALA A 89 -24.78 11.12 -14.41
CA ALA A 89 -25.98 10.33 -14.31
C ALA A 89 -26.89 11.00 -15.33
N LYS A 90 -27.29 10.24 -16.36
CA LYS A 90 -28.28 10.73 -17.31
C LYS A 90 -29.41 11.21 -16.41
N SER A 91 -29.53 12.53 -16.26
CA SER A 91 -30.67 13.15 -15.62
C SER A 91 -31.78 12.82 -16.60
N THR A 92 -32.40 11.67 -16.39
CA THR A 92 -33.71 11.37 -16.95
C THR A 92 -34.60 12.45 -16.37
N ALA A 93 -34.82 13.46 -17.21
CA ALA A 93 -35.90 14.40 -17.04
C ALA A 93 -37.20 13.61 -17.04
N ASP A 94 -37.98 13.78 -15.98
CA ASP A 94 -39.43 13.75 -15.98
C ASP A 94 -39.90 14.90 -15.08
#